data_AF-A0A1H7ATR7-F1
#
_entry.id   AF-A0A1H7ATR7-F1
#
_cell.length_a   1.000
_cell.length_b   1.000
_cell.length_c   1.000
_cell.angle_alpha   90.00
_cell.angle_beta   90.00
_cell.angle_gamma   90.00
#
_symmetry.space_group_name_H-M   'P 1'
#
loop_
_entity.id
_entity.type
_entity.pdbx_description
1 polymer ?
#
loop_
_entity_poly.entity_id
_entity_poly.type
_entity_poly.pdbx_seq_one_letter_code
_entity_poly.pdbx_strand_id
1 'polypeptide(L)'
;MAIVRLFASDVGVLAALYQQGLIERPAALPPLTAAERSLQSAMQSEFAMLAKGFASMREDPHFPQEHGRLALQLLFKPNMSSNATLPDYQRIARASQLTASEFADGLRQSPPPRRQDWRNPIGNILVAVAIPDMSQYLAQLHDLDARIQLYNRLNTLAPGFSSAQALAQAAEGNPYGLGPARLVEGPPQRLCYDGPREDAKQLRCLALLSQDPAPVASHIRP
;
A
#
# COMPACT_ATOMS: atom_id res chain seq x y z
N MET A 1 -0.61 -9.18 -0.35
CA MET A 1 -0.53 -8.96 1.11
C MET A 1 -1.84 -9.37 1.78
N ALA A 2 -1.95 -10.64 2.20
CA ALA A 2 -3.10 -11.13 2.97
C ALA A 2 -3.08 -10.60 4.41
N ILE A 3 -1.89 -10.48 5.00
CA ILE A 3 -1.68 -10.00 6.37
C ILE A 3 -2.22 -8.59 6.56
N VAL A 4 -1.85 -7.64 5.69
CA VAL A 4 -2.36 -6.25 5.75
C VAL A 4 -3.89 -6.19 5.73
N ARG A 5 -4.51 -7.04 4.91
CA ARG A 5 -5.98 -7.12 4.84
C ARG A 5 -6.60 -7.71 6.08
N LEU A 6 -5.96 -8.74 6.65
CA LEU A 6 -6.42 -9.38 7.89
C LEU A 6 -6.40 -8.36 9.03
N PHE A 7 -5.26 -7.67 9.24
CA PHE A 7 -5.17 -6.60 10.24
C PHE A 7 -6.16 -5.47 9.99
N ALA A 8 -6.32 -5.00 8.75
CA ALA A 8 -7.31 -3.97 8.43
C ALA A 8 -8.75 -4.43 8.76
N SER A 9 -9.06 -5.71 8.48
CA SER A 9 -10.35 -6.30 8.83
C SER A 9 -10.56 -6.32 10.34
N ASP A 10 -9.57 -6.79 11.11
CA ASP A 10 -9.65 -6.87 12.57
C ASP A 10 -9.84 -5.49 13.19
N VAL A 11 -9.10 -4.48 12.72
CA VAL A 11 -9.30 -3.07 13.13
C VAL A 11 -10.72 -2.59 12.81
N GLY A 12 -11.25 -2.98 11.64
CA GLY A 12 -12.63 -2.65 11.26
C GLY A 12 -13.68 -3.29 12.17
N VAL A 13 -13.48 -4.56 12.54
CA VAL A 13 -14.38 -5.29 13.46
C VAL A 13 -14.35 -4.66 14.84
N LEU A 14 -13.16 -4.37 15.39
CA LEU A 14 -13.03 -3.70 16.69
C LEU A 14 -13.71 -2.33 16.68
N ALA A 15 -13.53 -1.55 15.62
CA ALA A 15 -14.19 -0.26 15.46
C ALA A 15 -15.72 -0.39 15.49
N ALA A 16 -16.25 -1.38 14.75
CA ALA A 16 -17.68 -1.63 14.67
C ALA A 16 -18.27 -2.05 16.02
N LEU A 17 -17.62 -2.98 16.73
CA LEU A 17 -18.05 -3.45 18.04
C LEU A 17 -18.07 -2.30 19.06
N TYR A 18 -17.04 -1.45 19.07
CA TYR A 18 -16.98 -0.30 19.98
C TYR A 18 -18.05 0.74 19.66
N GLN A 19 -18.24 1.09 18.39
CA GLN A 19 -19.28 2.05 17.96
C GLN A 19 -20.68 1.64 18.40
N GLN A 20 -20.97 0.34 18.40
CA GLN A 20 -22.25 -0.23 18.83
C GLN A 20 -22.35 -0.45 20.35
N GLY A 21 -21.32 -0.13 21.12
CA GLY A 21 -21.31 -0.33 22.57
C GLY A 21 -21.26 -1.80 23.00
N LEU A 22 -20.82 -2.71 22.11
CA LEU A 22 -20.73 -4.15 22.37
C LEU A 22 -19.46 -4.54 23.14
N ILE A 23 -18.48 -3.65 23.19
CA ILE A 23 -17.25 -3.79 23.95
C ILE A 23 -16.93 -2.50 24.69
N GLU A 24 -16.17 -2.61 25.77
CA GLU A 24 -15.56 -1.45 26.43
C GLU A 24 -14.58 -0.74 25.49
N ARG A 25 -14.21 0.50 25.83
CA ARG A 25 -13.26 1.28 25.02
C ARG A 25 -11.96 0.50 24.83
N PRO A 26 -11.65 0.08 23.59
CA PRO A 26 -10.44 -0.67 23.35
C PRO A 26 -9.22 0.25 23.53
N ALA A 27 -8.10 -0.34 23.96
CA ALA A 27 -6.84 0.38 24.05
C ALA A 27 -6.46 0.93 22.66
N ALA A 28 -5.74 2.07 22.65
CA ALA A 28 -5.17 2.59 21.42
C ALA A 28 -4.20 1.56 20.83
N LEU A 29 -4.35 1.27 19.54
CA LEU A 29 -3.41 0.42 18.81
C LEU A 29 -2.13 1.21 18.55
N PRO A 30 -0.94 0.65 18.81
CA PRO A 30 0.29 1.33 18.47
C PRO A 30 0.36 1.54 16.95
N PRO A 31 0.88 2.70 16.48
CA PRO A 31 1.19 2.87 15.06
C PRO A 31 2.26 1.88 14.63
N LEU A 32 2.30 1.53 13.35
CA LEU A 32 3.28 0.60 12.83
C LEU A 32 4.69 1.20 12.95
N THR A 33 5.55 0.49 13.68
CA THR A 33 6.95 0.86 13.83
C THR A 33 7.68 0.86 12.48
N ALA A 34 8.81 1.56 12.40
CA ALA A 34 9.64 1.52 11.19
C ALA A 34 10.10 0.08 10.86
N ALA A 35 10.30 -0.78 11.86
CA ALA A 35 10.64 -2.18 11.68
C ALA A 35 9.48 -2.98 11.06
N GLU A 36 8.24 -2.79 11.54
CA GLU A 36 7.05 -3.47 11.01
C GLU A 36 6.69 -3.01 9.60
N ARG A 37 6.97 -1.75 9.25
CA ARG A 37 6.78 -1.22 7.89
C ARG A 37 7.94 -1.57 6.95
N SER A 38 9.09 -1.96 7.47
CA SER A 38 10.30 -2.19 6.69
C SER A 38 10.12 -3.36 5.72
N LEU A 39 10.30 -3.06 4.44
CA LEU A 39 10.37 -4.06 3.37
C LEU A 39 11.82 -4.45 3.05
N GLN A 40 12.80 -4.04 3.86
CA GLN A 40 14.23 -4.26 3.58
C GLN A 40 14.57 -5.73 3.31
N SER A 41 14.18 -6.63 4.23
CA SER A 41 14.44 -8.08 4.09
C SER A 41 13.66 -8.67 2.92
N ALA A 42 12.39 -8.29 2.75
CA ALA A 42 11.57 -8.73 1.64
C ALA A 42 12.18 -8.34 0.29
N MET A 43 12.59 -7.07 0.12
CA MET A 43 13.22 -6.58 -1.11
C MET A 43 14.58 -7.22 -1.37
N GLN A 44 15.36 -7.57 -0.34
CA GLN A 44 16.60 -8.34 -0.50
C GLN A 44 16.32 -9.74 -1.04
N SER A 45 15.33 -10.43 -0.48
CA SER A 45 14.92 -11.77 -0.91
C SER A 45 14.35 -11.77 -2.34
N GLU A 46 13.49 -10.81 -2.67
CA GLU A 46 12.93 -10.64 -4.02
C GLU A 46 14.02 -10.33 -5.06
N PHE A 47 14.95 -9.43 -4.72
CA PHE A 47 16.09 -9.15 -5.58
C PHE A 47 16.99 -10.38 -5.78
N ALA A 48 17.29 -11.12 -4.71
CA ALA A 48 18.09 -12.33 -4.79
C ALA A 48 17.41 -13.40 -5.66
N MET A 49 16.08 -13.53 -5.56
CA MET A 49 15.29 -14.42 -6.41
C MET A 49 15.37 -14.00 -7.88
N LEU A 50 15.15 -12.72 -8.18
CA LEU A 50 15.24 -12.19 -9.54
C LEU A 50 16.65 -12.38 -10.14
N ALA A 51 17.70 -12.07 -9.37
CA ALA A 51 19.08 -12.21 -9.81
C ALA A 51 19.43 -13.68 -10.10
N LYS A 52 18.96 -14.61 -9.27
CA LYS A 52 19.07 -16.06 -9.54
C LYS A 52 18.30 -16.47 -10.79
N GLY A 53 17.11 -15.94 -11.00
CA GLY A 53 16.32 -16.16 -12.23
C GLY A 53 17.04 -15.67 -13.49
N PHE A 54 17.66 -14.49 -13.44
CA PHE A 54 18.50 -14.00 -14.54
C PHE A 54 19.70 -14.92 -14.81
N ALA A 55 20.36 -15.42 -13.76
CA ALA A 55 21.48 -16.35 -13.92
C ALA A 55 21.01 -17.68 -14.53
N SER A 56 19.91 -18.24 -14.02
CA SER A 56 19.40 -19.54 -14.45
C SER A 56 18.89 -19.53 -15.89
N MET A 57 18.29 -18.43 -16.38
CA MET A 57 17.83 -18.35 -17.78
C MET A 57 18.95 -18.53 -18.81
N ARG A 58 20.18 -18.16 -18.48
CA ARG A 58 21.33 -18.37 -19.36
C ARG A 58 21.82 -19.82 -19.34
N GLU A 59 21.59 -20.51 -18.23
CA GLU A 59 22.11 -21.85 -17.91
C GLU A 59 21.07 -22.94 -18.12
N ASP A 60 19.80 -22.59 -18.29
CA ASP A 60 18.68 -23.51 -18.46
C ASP A 60 18.79 -24.27 -19.81
N PRO A 61 18.94 -25.61 -19.78
CA PRO A 61 19.03 -26.43 -20.98
C PRO A 61 17.70 -26.63 -21.72
N HIS A 62 16.55 -26.29 -21.12
CA HIS A 62 15.21 -26.41 -21.73
C HIS A 62 14.74 -25.13 -22.40
N PHE A 63 15.26 -23.97 -21.98
CA PHE A 63 14.92 -22.67 -22.55
C PHE A 63 15.36 -22.47 -24.01
N PRO A 64 16.29 -23.27 -24.59
CA PRO A 64 16.64 -23.12 -26.00
C PRO A 64 16.70 -24.46 -26.75
N GLN A 65 15.57 -25.14 -26.93
CA GLN A 65 15.53 -26.25 -27.89
C GLN A 65 15.48 -25.77 -29.35
N GLU A 66 15.07 -24.54 -29.63
CA GLU A 66 15.05 -24.00 -31.00
C GLU A 66 15.64 -22.58 -31.07
N HIS A 67 16.73 -22.43 -31.83
CA HIS A 67 17.34 -21.20 -32.37
C HIS A 67 17.78 -20.05 -31.41
N GLY A 68 17.41 -20.05 -30.12
CA GLY A 68 17.65 -18.92 -29.20
C GLY A 68 18.90 -19.01 -28.30
N ARG A 69 19.57 -20.17 -28.19
CA ARG A 69 20.65 -20.40 -27.20
C ARG A 69 21.83 -19.45 -27.37
N LEU A 70 22.34 -19.37 -28.59
CA LEU A 70 23.53 -18.58 -28.89
C LEU A 70 23.25 -17.08 -28.72
N ALA A 71 22.06 -16.64 -29.13
CA ALA A 71 21.59 -15.28 -28.90
C ALA A 71 21.53 -14.95 -27.40
N LEU A 72 20.98 -15.82 -26.56
CA LEU A 72 21.00 -15.64 -25.10
C LEU A 72 22.43 -15.57 -24.55
N GLN A 73 23.33 -16.46 -24.95
CA GLN A 73 24.72 -16.42 -24.45
C GLN A 73 25.47 -15.14 -24.84
N LEU A 74 25.25 -14.62 -26.05
CA LEU A 74 25.95 -13.46 -26.57
C LEU A 74 25.31 -12.13 -26.14
N LEU A 75 23.98 -12.05 -26.16
CA LEU A 75 23.21 -10.80 -26.07
C LEU A 75 22.49 -10.61 -24.72
N PHE A 76 22.54 -11.61 -23.82
CA PHE A 76 22.04 -11.48 -22.46
C PHE A 76 23.19 -11.55 -21.45
N LYS A 77 23.27 -10.54 -20.58
CA LYS A 77 24.28 -10.37 -19.53
C LYS A 77 23.58 -10.33 -18.17
N PRO A 78 23.40 -11.48 -17.49
CA PRO A 78 22.64 -11.57 -16.25
C PRO A 78 23.05 -10.55 -15.18
N ASN A 79 24.36 -10.41 -14.92
CA ASN A 79 24.86 -9.46 -13.92
C ASN A 79 24.55 -8.00 -14.26
N MET A 80 24.54 -7.64 -15.55
CA MET A 80 24.17 -6.29 -15.98
C MET A 80 22.68 -6.04 -15.79
N SER A 81 21.84 -7.04 -16.07
CA SER A 81 20.40 -6.97 -15.80
C SER A 81 20.13 -6.80 -14.30
N SER A 82 20.76 -7.63 -13.45
CA SER A 82 20.64 -7.51 -11.98
C SER A 82 21.10 -6.15 -11.47
N ASN A 83 22.23 -5.63 -11.97
CA ASN A 83 22.72 -4.31 -11.57
C ASN A 83 21.78 -3.18 -12.03
N ALA A 84 21.12 -3.35 -13.18
CA ALA A 84 20.14 -2.38 -13.68
C ALA A 84 18.85 -2.38 -12.85
N THR A 85 18.45 -3.52 -12.27
CA THR A 85 17.24 -3.64 -11.43
C THR A 85 17.46 -3.28 -9.96
N LEU A 86 18.68 -3.44 -9.44
CA LEU A 86 19.00 -3.22 -8.03
C LEU A 86 18.49 -1.87 -7.46
N PRO A 87 18.63 -0.72 -8.17
CA PRO A 87 18.14 0.55 -7.66
C PRO A 87 16.62 0.59 -7.40
N ASP A 88 15.83 -0.17 -8.14
CA ASP A 88 14.37 -0.25 -7.94
C ASP A 88 14.04 -0.88 -6.58
N TYR A 89 14.67 -2.01 -6.26
CA TYR A 89 14.49 -2.70 -4.97
C TYR A 89 15.02 -1.86 -3.80
N GLN A 90 16.20 -1.25 -3.96
CA GLN A 90 16.77 -0.36 -2.95
C GLN A 90 15.91 0.87 -2.70
N ARG A 91 15.25 1.40 -3.74
CA ARG A 91 14.33 2.54 -3.61
C ARG A 91 13.13 2.15 -2.75
N ILE A 92 12.49 1.00 -3.02
CA ILE A 92 11.34 0.54 -2.22
C ILE A 92 11.74 0.21 -0.78
N ALA A 93 12.89 -0.46 -0.60
CA ALA A 93 13.42 -0.76 0.73
C ALA A 93 13.65 0.51 1.56
N ARG A 94 14.28 1.54 0.97
CA ARG A 94 14.46 2.85 1.64
C ARG A 94 13.14 3.57 1.88
N ALA A 95 12.26 3.59 0.87
CA ALA A 95 10.95 4.23 0.97
C ALA A 95 10.09 3.62 2.09
N SER A 96 10.25 2.32 2.37
CA SER A 96 9.53 1.65 3.46
C SER A 96 9.87 2.13 4.87
N GLN A 97 10.99 2.85 5.02
CA GLN A 97 11.42 3.42 6.29
C GLN A 97 10.98 4.87 6.47
N LEU A 98 10.41 5.49 5.44
CA LEU A 98 9.93 6.87 5.47
C LEU A 98 8.64 6.98 6.27
N THR A 99 8.31 8.19 6.72
CA THR A 99 6.97 8.53 7.20
C THR A 99 5.97 8.52 6.04
N ALA A 100 4.66 8.52 6.34
CA ALA A 100 3.63 8.52 5.31
C ALA A 100 3.65 9.77 4.44
N SER A 101 3.90 10.96 5.02
CA SER A 101 4.05 12.21 4.28
C SER A 101 5.27 12.19 3.34
N GLU A 102 6.44 11.80 3.84
CA GLU A 102 7.66 11.67 3.03
C GLU A 102 7.50 10.66 1.90
N PHE A 103 6.80 9.54 2.16
CA PHE A 103 6.46 8.57 1.13
C PHE A 103 5.54 9.16 0.06
N ALA A 104 4.50 9.89 0.45
CA ALA A 104 3.58 10.56 -0.47
C ALA A 104 4.31 11.60 -1.35
N ASP A 105 5.24 12.36 -0.77
CA ASP A 105 6.07 13.31 -1.52
C ASP A 105 7.03 12.60 -2.48
N GLY A 106 7.64 11.50 -2.04
CA GLY A 106 8.54 10.69 -2.86
C GLY A 106 7.83 10.06 -4.08
N LEU A 107 6.55 9.71 -3.97
CA LEU A 107 5.76 9.17 -5.08
C LEU A 107 5.49 10.20 -6.19
N ARG A 108 5.55 11.50 -5.89
CA ARG A 108 5.39 12.55 -6.91
C ARG A 108 6.62 12.67 -7.83
N GLN A 109 7.75 12.12 -7.40
CA GLN A 109 8.99 12.13 -8.18
C GLN A 109 8.98 10.95 -9.15
N SER A 110 9.21 11.20 -10.43
CA SER A 110 9.38 10.12 -11.40
C SER A 110 10.59 9.26 -11.01
N PRO A 111 10.47 7.92 -11.05
CA PRO A 111 11.63 7.07 -10.83
C PRO A 111 12.71 7.41 -11.87
N PRO A 112 14.00 7.36 -11.49
CA PRO A 112 15.07 7.61 -12.45
C PRO A 112 14.97 6.61 -13.60
N PRO A 113 15.26 7.02 -14.85
CA PRO A 113 15.22 6.11 -15.98
C PRO A 113 16.21 4.96 -15.74
N ARG A 114 15.76 3.73 -16.05
CA ARG A 114 16.64 2.56 -15.98
C ARG A 114 17.78 2.72 -16.98
N ARG A 115 19.00 2.41 -16.55
CA ARG A 115 20.16 2.39 -17.44
C ARG A 115 20.00 1.24 -18.43
N GLN A 116 20.00 1.56 -19.71
CA GLN A 116 20.07 0.59 -20.79
C GLN A 116 21.52 0.43 -21.23
N ASP A 117 21.92 -0.79 -21.60
CA ASP A 117 23.26 -1.04 -22.12
C ASP A 117 23.16 -1.83 -23.43
N TRP A 118 23.82 -1.33 -24.48
CA TRP A 118 23.81 -1.94 -25.81
C TRP A 118 24.44 -3.33 -25.83
N ARG A 119 25.26 -3.69 -24.82
CA ARG A 119 25.87 -5.02 -24.67
C ARG A 119 24.92 -6.04 -24.06
N ASN A 120 23.74 -5.62 -23.62
CA ASN A 120 22.73 -6.45 -22.97
C ASN A 120 21.32 -6.20 -23.55
N PRO A 121 21.11 -6.28 -24.88
CA PRO A 121 19.82 -5.91 -25.48
C PRO A 121 18.67 -6.82 -25.00
N ILE A 122 18.91 -8.13 -24.84
CA ILE A 122 17.89 -9.04 -24.28
C ILE A 122 17.61 -8.68 -22.82
N GLY A 123 18.64 -8.37 -22.04
CA GLY A 123 18.46 -7.96 -20.65
C GLY A 123 17.71 -6.64 -20.50
N ASN A 124 17.91 -5.67 -21.40
CA ASN A 124 17.16 -4.42 -21.41
C ASN A 124 15.65 -4.67 -21.58
N ILE A 125 15.28 -5.62 -22.46
CA ILE A 125 13.89 -6.05 -22.65
C ILE A 125 13.36 -6.72 -21.39
N LEU A 126 14.09 -7.69 -20.84
CA LEU A 126 13.67 -8.42 -19.64
C LEU A 126 13.49 -7.48 -18.44
N VAL A 127 14.43 -6.56 -18.21
CA VAL A 127 14.37 -5.58 -17.13
C VAL A 127 13.17 -4.63 -17.30
N ALA A 128 12.73 -4.35 -18.52
CA ALA A 128 11.55 -3.51 -18.75
C ALA A 128 10.25 -4.17 -18.24
N VAL A 129 10.15 -5.50 -18.32
CA VAL A 129 8.91 -6.24 -18.02
C VAL A 129 8.94 -7.06 -16.72
N ALA A 130 10.12 -7.45 -16.24
CA ALA A 130 10.26 -8.42 -15.16
C ALA A 130 10.09 -7.83 -13.74
N ILE A 131 10.04 -6.50 -13.60
CA ILE A 131 9.97 -5.85 -12.29
C ILE A 131 8.52 -5.47 -11.98
N PRO A 132 7.87 -6.11 -11.00
CA PRO A 132 6.54 -5.72 -10.56
C PRO A 132 6.56 -4.35 -9.88
N ASP A 133 5.44 -3.62 -9.93
CA ASP A 133 5.31 -2.35 -9.19
C ASP A 133 5.17 -2.61 -7.68
N MET A 134 6.31 -2.77 -7.01
CA MET A 134 6.38 -3.02 -5.57
C MET A 134 5.90 -1.83 -4.73
N SER A 135 5.77 -0.63 -5.31
CA SER A 135 5.27 0.54 -4.59
C SER A 135 3.81 0.41 -4.19
N GLN A 136 3.03 -0.42 -4.88
CA GLN A 136 1.65 -0.72 -4.50
C GLN A 136 1.58 -1.49 -3.18
N TYR A 137 2.52 -2.39 -2.92
CA TYR A 137 2.58 -3.11 -1.63
C TYR A 137 3.00 -2.18 -0.49
N LEU A 138 3.96 -1.30 -0.77
CA LEU A 138 4.38 -0.29 0.20
C LEU A 138 3.23 0.66 0.54
N ALA A 139 2.49 1.15 -0.45
CA ALA A 139 1.31 1.99 -0.22
C ALA A 139 0.28 1.31 0.69
N GLN A 140 0.01 0.00 0.49
CA GLN A 140 -0.92 -0.76 1.35
C GLN A 140 -0.47 -0.81 2.82
N LEU A 141 0.84 -0.82 3.11
CA LEU A 141 1.35 -0.77 4.49
C LEU A 141 1.12 0.60 5.13
N HIS A 142 1.37 1.68 4.39
CA HIS A 142 1.06 3.03 4.88
C HIS A 142 -0.45 3.26 5.03
N ASP A 143 -1.27 2.68 4.14
CA ASP A 143 -2.73 2.78 4.22
C ASP A 143 -3.27 2.06 5.48
N LEU A 144 -2.67 0.93 5.86
CA LEU A 144 -2.99 0.25 7.11
C LEU A 144 -2.65 1.12 8.34
N ASP A 145 -1.47 1.74 8.35
CA ASP A 145 -1.09 2.65 9.43
C ASP A 145 -2.05 3.84 9.52
N ALA A 146 -2.46 4.40 8.37
CA ALA A 146 -3.45 5.46 8.32
C ALA A 146 -4.81 5.04 8.92
N ARG A 147 -5.24 3.79 8.69
CA ARG A 147 -6.43 3.24 9.32
C ARG A 147 -6.30 3.03 10.81
N ILE A 148 -5.15 2.57 11.29
CA ILE A 148 -4.86 2.46 12.73
C ILE A 148 -4.97 3.84 13.39
N GLN A 149 -4.40 4.87 12.76
CA GLN A 149 -4.50 6.25 13.25
C GLN A 149 -5.95 6.77 13.22
N LEU A 150 -6.72 6.47 12.17
CA LEU A 150 -8.14 6.81 12.11
C LEU A 150 -8.93 6.13 13.23
N TYR A 151 -8.70 4.83 13.43
CA TYR A 151 -9.31 4.03 14.48
C TYR A 151 -9.05 4.62 15.87
N ASN A 152 -7.79 4.91 16.18
CA ASN A 152 -7.40 5.48 17.46
C ASN A 152 -8.08 6.83 17.71
N ARG A 153 -8.20 7.67 16.67
CA ARG A 153 -8.89 8.96 16.77
C ARG A 153 -10.38 8.80 17.01
N LEU A 154 -11.05 7.88 16.32
CA LEU A 154 -12.48 7.67 16.52
C LEU A 154 -12.80 7.04 17.89
N ASN A 155 -11.91 6.23 18.44
CA ASN A 155 -12.13 5.59 19.74
C ASN A 155 -12.07 6.55 20.95
N THR A 156 -11.67 7.81 20.75
CA THR A 156 -11.78 8.83 21.79
C THR A 156 -13.23 9.28 21.99
N LEU A 157 -14.07 9.13 20.95
CA LEU A 157 -15.48 9.45 20.99
C LEU A 157 -16.25 8.37 21.75
N ALA A 158 -17.34 8.76 22.41
CA ALA A 158 -18.25 7.80 23.04
C ALA A 158 -19.05 7.04 21.97
N PRO A 159 -19.47 5.79 22.22
CA PRO A 159 -20.38 5.06 21.33
C PRO A 159 -21.61 5.89 20.98
N GLY A 160 -22.11 5.75 19.74
CA GLY A 160 -23.25 6.52 19.23
C GLY A 160 -22.91 7.94 18.73
N PHE A 161 -21.62 8.25 18.51
CA PHE A 161 -21.23 9.53 17.90
C PHE A 161 -21.85 9.72 16.49
N SER A 162 -22.11 10.97 16.12
CA SER A 162 -22.61 11.31 14.78
C SER A 162 -21.49 11.37 13.74
N SER A 163 -21.86 11.29 12.47
CA SER A 163 -20.88 11.38 11.37
C SER A 163 -20.16 12.75 11.35
N ALA A 164 -20.82 13.81 11.82
CA ALA A 164 -20.22 15.13 12.00
C ALA A 164 -19.13 15.12 13.09
N GLN A 165 -19.37 14.44 14.22
CA GLN A 165 -18.35 14.28 15.27
C GLN A 165 -17.16 13.46 14.78
N ALA A 166 -17.42 12.39 14.03
CA ALA A 166 -16.37 11.56 13.43
C ALA A 166 -15.49 12.37 12.47
N LEU A 167 -16.11 13.17 11.60
CA LEU A 167 -15.41 14.03 10.64
C LEU A 167 -14.56 15.09 11.34
N ALA A 168 -15.10 15.77 12.34
CA ALA A 168 -14.37 16.77 13.13
C ALA A 168 -13.15 16.15 13.84
N GLN A 169 -13.32 14.96 14.42
CA GLN A 169 -12.25 14.25 15.13
C GLN A 169 -11.09 13.80 14.20
N ALA A 170 -11.38 13.59 12.92
CA ALA A 170 -10.41 13.14 11.91
C ALA A 170 -9.86 14.28 11.03
N ALA A 171 -10.34 15.51 11.16
CA ALA A 171 -10.06 16.61 10.22
C ALA A 171 -8.56 16.89 10.01
N GLU A 172 -7.75 16.84 11.07
CA GLU A 172 -6.31 17.12 11.02
C GLU A 172 -5.45 15.84 11.12
N GLY A 173 -6.09 14.68 10.90
CA GLY A 173 -5.49 13.39 11.24
C GLY A 173 -4.81 12.64 10.09
N ASN A 174 -4.84 13.16 8.86
CA ASN A 174 -4.33 12.41 7.71
C ASN A 174 -2.80 12.32 7.72
N PRO A 175 -2.20 11.13 7.91
CA PRO A 175 -0.75 10.98 8.02
C PRO A 175 0.00 11.27 6.72
N TYR A 176 -0.70 11.29 5.58
CA TYR A 176 -0.12 11.65 4.29
C TYR A 176 -0.02 13.17 4.08
N GLY A 177 -0.62 13.99 4.96
CA GLY A 177 -0.71 15.44 4.75
C GLY A 177 -1.62 15.85 3.58
N LEU A 178 -2.49 14.94 3.11
CA LEU A 178 -3.35 15.13 1.95
C LEU A 178 -4.78 15.46 2.37
N GLY A 179 -5.04 16.73 2.72
CA GLY A 179 -6.37 17.21 3.06
C GLY A 179 -7.02 16.53 4.28
N PRO A 180 -8.24 16.95 4.66
CA PRO A 180 -8.98 16.35 5.76
C PRO A 180 -9.56 14.98 5.38
N ALA A 181 -9.97 14.20 6.39
CA ALA A 181 -10.78 13.01 6.15
C ALA A 181 -12.10 13.37 5.43
N ARG A 182 -12.63 12.43 4.65
CA ARG A 182 -13.90 12.61 3.93
C ARG A 182 -14.86 11.47 4.18
N LEU A 183 -16.15 11.81 4.13
CA LEU A 183 -17.22 10.83 4.13
C LEU A 183 -17.38 10.25 2.72
N VAL A 184 -17.53 8.93 2.66
CA VAL A 184 -17.86 8.18 1.46
C VAL A 184 -19.23 7.57 1.70
N GLU A 185 -20.19 7.96 0.86
CA GLU A 185 -21.55 7.45 0.90
C GLU A 185 -21.61 5.98 0.50
N GLY A 186 -22.53 5.25 1.14
CA GLY A 186 -22.75 3.82 0.91
C GLY A 186 -23.34 3.16 2.16
N PRO A 187 -23.84 1.92 2.07
CA PRO A 187 -24.24 1.14 3.24
C PRO A 187 -23.12 0.16 3.65
N PRO A 188 -22.44 0.35 4.81
CA PRO A 188 -22.50 1.51 5.71
C PRO A 188 -21.69 2.69 5.20
N GLN A 189 -21.99 3.90 5.69
CA GLN A 189 -21.22 5.10 5.38
C GLN A 189 -19.79 4.91 5.90
N ARG A 190 -18.81 5.51 5.24
CA ARG A 190 -17.40 5.35 5.63
C ARG A 190 -16.72 6.69 5.79
N LEU A 191 -15.79 6.75 6.73
CA LEU A 191 -14.84 7.85 6.87
C LEU A 191 -13.49 7.38 6.36
N CYS A 192 -12.89 8.12 5.44
CA CYS A 192 -11.66 7.74 4.77
C CYS A 192 -10.64 8.87 4.79
N TYR A 193 -9.36 8.52 4.98
CA TYR A 193 -8.27 9.40 4.59
C TYR A 193 -7.97 9.26 3.09
N ASP A 194 -7.58 10.37 2.47
CA ASP A 194 -6.98 10.36 1.15
C ASP A 194 -5.50 9.98 1.23
N GLY A 195 -4.99 9.38 0.15
CA GLY A 195 -3.61 8.91 0.08
C GLY A 195 -3.06 9.02 -1.33
N PRO A 196 -1.75 8.80 -1.51
CA PRO A 196 -1.03 9.10 -2.75
C PRO A 196 -1.33 8.12 -3.90
N ARG A 197 -2.01 6.99 -3.61
CA ARG A 197 -2.44 6.00 -4.60
C ARG A 197 -3.90 5.61 -4.41
N GLU A 198 -4.48 5.04 -5.46
CA GLU A 198 -5.81 4.47 -5.43
C GLU A 198 -5.90 3.36 -4.37
N ASP A 199 -6.94 3.43 -3.54
CA ASP A 199 -7.20 2.47 -2.49
C ASP A 199 -8.37 1.56 -2.88
N ALA A 200 -8.13 0.70 -3.86
CA ALA A 200 -9.13 -0.26 -4.35
C ALA A 200 -9.64 -1.23 -3.26
N LYS A 201 -8.95 -1.30 -2.12
CA LYS A 201 -9.25 -2.21 -1.00
C LYS A 201 -9.81 -1.48 0.22
N GLN A 202 -9.96 -0.16 0.15
CA GLN A 202 -10.47 0.70 1.22
C GLN A 202 -9.72 0.50 2.55
N LEU A 203 -8.41 0.27 2.45
CA LEU A 203 -7.52 0.11 3.58
C LEU A 203 -7.45 1.37 4.43
N ARG A 204 -7.72 2.57 3.89
CA ARG A 204 -7.70 3.84 4.63
C ARG A 204 -9.02 4.23 5.30
N CYS A 205 -10.05 3.39 5.17
CA CYS A 205 -11.42 3.73 5.56
C CYS A 205 -11.88 2.97 6.80
N LEU A 206 -12.76 3.58 7.59
CA LEU A 206 -13.54 2.89 8.61
C LEU A 206 -15.03 3.10 8.37
N ALA A 207 -15.83 2.06 8.65
CA ALA A 207 -17.27 2.18 8.63
C ALA A 207 -17.74 3.06 9.80
N LEU A 208 -18.69 3.94 9.50
CA LEU A 208 -19.48 4.67 10.48
C LEU A 208 -20.81 3.96 10.62
N LEU A 209 -21.09 3.48 11.82
CA LEU A 209 -22.35 2.84 12.19
C LEU A 209 -23.24 3.81 12.98
N SER A 210 -23.02 5.11 12.78
CA SER A 210 -23.72 6.20 13.42
C SER A 210 -25.24 6.09 13.23
N GLN A 211 -26.00 6.46 14.26
CA GLN A 211 -27.44 6.67 14.17
C GLN A 211 -27.72 8.09 13.66
N ASP A 212 -27.22 8.46 12.47
CA ASP A 212 -27.81 9.62 11.82
C ASP A 212 -29.24 9.22 11.44
N PRO A 213 -30.29 9.99 11.84
CA PRO A 213 -31.64 9.66 11.45
C PRO A 213 -31.67 9.59 9.92
N ALA A 214 -32.15 8.46 9.38
CA ALA A 214 -32.37 8.31 7.95
C ALA A 214 -33.09 9.57 7.45
N PRO A 215 -32.73 10.14 6.29
CA PRO A 215 -33.41 11.31 5.77
C PRO A 215 -34.89 10.95 5.66
N VAL A 216 -35.70 11.54 6.56
CA VAL A 216 -37.15 11.43 6.49
C VAL A 216 -37.50 12.08 5.17
N ALA A 217 -37.91 11.27 4.20
CA ALA A 217 -38.43 11.74 2.94
C ALA A 217 -39.65 12.62 3.26
N SER A 218 -39.42 13.93 3.33
CA SER A 218 -40.44 14.94 3.46
C SER A 218 -41.15 15.03 2.11
N HIS A 219 -42.07 14.11 1.88
CA HIS A 219 -43.12 14.32 0.89
C HIS A 219 -44.01 15.46 1.38
N ILE A 220 -43.60 16.68 1.04
CA ILE A 220 -44.47 17.85 1.03
C ILE A 220 -45.51 17.60 -0.07
N ARG A 221 -46.74 17.31 0.34
CA ARG A 221 -47.95 17.74 -0.38
C ARG A 221 -48.52 18.93 0.40
N PRO A 222 -48.93 19.99 -0.28
CA PRO A 222 -50.26 20.01 -0.90
C PRO A 222 -50.22 20.19 -2.42
#